data_AF-A0A1X7VVE1-F1
#
_entry.id   AF-A0A1X7VVE1-F1
#
_cell.length_a   1.000
_cell.length_b   1.000
_cell.length_c   1.000
_cell.angle_alpha   90.00
_cell.angle_beta   90.00
_cell.angle_gamma   90.00
#
_symmetry.space_group_name_H-M   'P 1'
#
loop_
_entity.id
_entity.type
_entity.pdbx_description
1 polymer ?
#
loop_
_entity_poly.entity_id
_entity_poly.type
_entity_poly.pdbx_seq_one_letter_code
_entity_poly.pdbx_strand_id
1 'polypeptide(L)'
;MSAKMKNMFFHRRFFHLLQSCMKESTEKPKQPWTPMKRLSRSQMDHLRMLYRDYPQEWTVDKLQVRFGISFSAVKRILRSKFEPSEEVKQRQDQKVMKQREKRREQFITKFKSK
;
A
#
# COMPACT_ATOMS: atom_id res chain seq x y z
N MET A 1 41.12 -25.56 55.61
CA MET A 1 41.12 -24.93 54.27
C MET A 1 39.87 -25.37 53.51
N SER A 2 39.39 -24.51 52.60
CA SER A 2 38.28 -24.70 51.64
C SER A 2 36.93 -24.09 52.05
N ALA A 3 36.80 -22.80 51.76
CA ALA A 3 35.54 -22.07 51.77
C ALA A 3 34.79 -22.32 50.45
N LYS A 4 33.60 -22.91 50.52
CA LYS A 4 32.62 -22.96 49.43
C LYS A 4 32.08 -21.56 49.18
N MET A 5 32.62 -20.86 48.17
CA MET A 5 32.00 -19.64 47.65
C MET A 5 30.81 -20.01 46.75
N LYS A 6 29.62 -19.65 47.22
CA LYS A 6 28.42 -19.51 46.39
C LYS A 6 28.48 -18.17 45.66
N ASN A 7 27.74 -18.12 44.54
CA ASN A 7 27.37 -16.95 43.75
C ASN A 7 28.46 -16.42 42.81
N MET A 8 28.12 -16.38 41.52
CA MET A 8 27.84 -15.09 40.89
C MET A 8 26.99 -15.28 39.62
N PHE A 9 25.76 -14.79 39.71
CA PHE A 9 25.07 -14.04 38.66
C PHE A 9 25.05 -14.64 37.25
N PHE A 10 23.93 -15.33 36.99
CA PHE A 10 23.05 -15.12 35.84
C PHE A 10 23.58 -14.04 34.86
N HIS A 11 24.11 -14.48 33.72
CA HIS A 11 24.61 -13.62 32.65
C HIS A 11 23.45 -12.87 31.96
N ARG A 12 22.82 -11.95 32.68
CA ARG A 12 21.78 -11.03 32.21
C ARG A 12 22.40 -9.82 31.49
N ARG A 13 23.51 -10.04 30.79
CA ARG A 13 24.29 -9.00 30.08
C ARG A 13 24.80 -9.47 28.72
N PHE A 14 24.18 -10.50 28.16
CA PHE A 14 24.40 -10.89 26.76
C PHE A 14 23.17 -10.66 25.87
N PHE A 15 21.97 -10.54 26.46
CA PHE A 15 20.73 -10.39 25.70
C PHE A 15 20.41 -8.94 25.30
N HIS A 16 21.12 -7.94 25.84
CA HIS A 16 20.90 -6.53 25.52
C HIS A 16 21.76 -6.01 24.35
N LEU A 17 22.75 -6.78 23.88
CA LEU A 17 23.66 -6.33 22.81
C LEU A 17 23.16 -6.66 21.40
N LEU A 18 22.16 -7.53 21.26
CA LEU A 18 21.50 -7.83 19.97
C LEU A 18 20.26 -6.98 19.70
N GLN A 19 19.82 -6.17 20.66
CA GLN A 19 18.64 -5.31 20.50
C GLN A 19 18.98 -3.88 20.03
N SER A 20 20.27 -3.56 19.84
CA SER A 20 20.73 -2.21 19.49
C SER A 20 21.09 -2.00 18.01
N CYS A 21 21.12 -3.04 17.18
CA CYS A 21 21.52 -2.89 15.76
C CYS A 21 20.35 -2.80 14.77
N MET A 22 19.11 -3.10 15.19
CA MET A 22 17.91 -3.01 14.33
C MET A 22 17.05 -1.76 14.64
N LYS A 23 17.69 -0.63 14.97
CA LYS A 23 17.02 0.69 15.09
C LYS A 23 17.66 1.67 14.13
N GLU A 24 17.81 1.27 12.87
CA GLU A 24 18.26 2.17 11.82
C GLU A 24 17.08 3.00 11.31
N SER A 25 17.19 4.31 11.55
CA SER A 25 16.55 5.43 10.84
C SER A 25 15.02 5.36 10.60
N THR A 26 14.23 5.44 11.67
CA THR A 26 12.84 5.93 11.56
C THR A 26 12.83 7.46 11.42
N GLU A 27 13.51 8.00 10.41
CA GLU A 27 13.32 9.39 10.03
C GLU A 27 11.94 9.51 9.38
N LYS A 28 10.96 10.01 10.16
CA LYS A 28 9.62 10.27 9.65
C LYS A 28 9.77 11.21 8.45
N PRO A 29 9.11 10.92 7.30
CA PRO A 29 9.19 11.80 6.14
C PRO A 29 8.79 13.22 6.57
N LYS A 30 9.63 14.21 6.22
CA LYS A 30 9.42 15.63 6.55
C LYS A 30 8.12 16.19 5.95
N GLN A 31 7.55 15.50 4.98
CA GLN A 31 6.26 15.81 4.35
C GLN A 31 5.16 14.93 4.94
N PRO A 32 3.97 15.49 5.25
CA PRO A 32 2.83 14.68 5.69
C PRO A 32 2.48 13.67 4.59
N TRP A 33 2.35 12.40 4.96
CA TRP A 33 1.90 11.36 4.06
C TRP A 33 0.49 11.70 3.54
N THR A 34 0.41 12.13 2.27
CA THR A 34 -0.82 12.50 1.57
C THR A 34 -1.13 11.48 0.47
N PRO A 35 -1.59 10.27 0.85
CA PRO A 35 -1.90 9.23 -0.12
C PRO A 35 -3.01 9.74 -1.07
N MET A 36 -2.95 9.34 -2.33
CA MET A 36 -4.01 9.69 -3.28
C MET A 36 -5.37 9.23 -2.72
N LYS A 37 -6.37 10.11 -2.80
CA LYS A 37 -7.69 9.90 -2.17
C LYS A 37 -8.32 8.55 -2.55
N ARG A 38 -8.12 8.06 -3.80
CA ARG A 38 -8.58 6.76 -4.30
C ARG A 38 -7.69 6.28 -5.46
N LEU A 39 -7.31 5.00 -5.46
CA LEU A 39 -6.67 4.37 -6.62
C LEU A 39 -7.75 4.00 -7.65
N SER A 40 -7.58 4.40 -8.91
CA SER A 40 -8.55 4.08 -9.97
C SER A 40 -8.53 2.59 -10.35
N ARG A 41 -9.61 2.10 -10.95
CA ARG A 41 -9.71 0.69 -11.40
C ARG A 41 -8.62 0.34 -12.40
N SER A 42 -8.44 1.20 -13.41
CA SER A 42 -7.38 1.06 -14.41
C SER A 42 -5.96 1.03 -13.78
N GLN A 43 -5.70 1.86 -12.77
CA GLN A 43 -4.41 1.81 -12.06
C GLN A 43 -4.21 0.51 -11.28
N MET A 44 -5.27 -0.04 -10.64
CA MET A 44 -5.18 -1.34 -9.98
C MET A 44 -4.87 -2.47 -10.97
N ASP A 45 -5.46 -2.42 -12.17
CA ASP A 45 -5.21 -3.42 -13.20
C ASP A 45 -3.80 -3.28 -13.78
N HIS A 46 -3.32 -2.05 -13.99
CA HIS A 46 -1.93 -1.78 -14.36
C HIS A 46 -0.94 -2.29 -13.30
N LEU A 47 -1.24 -2.11 -12.01
CA LEU A 47 -0.44 -2.65 -10.91
C LEU A 47 -0.35 -4.18 -10.98
N ARG A 48 -1.48 -4.87 -11.22
CA ARG A 48 -1.50 -6.34 -11.36
C ARG A 48 -0.70 -6.81 -12.57
N MET A 49 -0.81 -6.11 -13.70
CA MET A 49 -0.07 -6.41 -14.92
C MET A 49 1.44 -6.31 -14.69
N LEU A 50 1.93 -5.20 -14.13
CA LEU A 50 3.36 -5.01 -13.84
C LEU A 50 3.92 -6.12 -12.95
N TYR A 51 3.19 -6.50 -11.90
CA TYR A 51 3.62 -7.56 -10.98
C TYR A 51 3.59 -8.95 -11.63
N ARG A 52 2.65 -9.20 -12.56
CA ARG A 52 2.54 -10.45 -13.30
C ARG A 52 3.67 -10.61 -14.30
N ASP A 53 3.97 -9.55 -15.05
CA ASP A 53 4.91 -9.60 -16.17
C ASP A 53 6.37 -9.54 -15.68
N TYR A 54 6.66 -8.72 -14.65
CA TYR A 54 8.02 -8.59 -14.11
C TYR A 54 8.04 -8.63 -12.57
N PRO A 55 7.80 -9.80 -11.95
CA PRO A 55 7.75 -9.94 -10.49
C PRO A 55 9.11 -9.68 -9.80
N GLN A 56 10.23 -9.90 -10.51
CA GLN A 56 11.58 -9.64 -9.97
C GLN A 56 11.91 -8.15 -9.95
N GLU A 57 11.44 -7.41 -10.96
CA GLU A 57 11.73 -5.98 -11.09
C GLU A 57 10.76 -5.12 -10.28
N TRP A 58 9.46 -5.49 -10.28
CA TRP A 58 8.39 -4.78 -9.57
C TRP A 58 8.05 -5.45 -8.24
N THR A 59 8.95 -5.32 -7.27
CA THR A 59 8.68 -5.74 -5.89
C THR A 59 7.54 -4.91 -5.28
N VAL A 60 6.92 -5.45 -4.22
CA VAL A 60 5.83 -4.76 -3.49
C VAL A 60 6.27 -3.38 -3.00
N ASP A 61 7.54 -3.24 -2.63
CA ASP A 61 8.11 -1.97 -2.18
C ASP A 61 8.21 -0.94 -3.30
N LYS A 62 8.60 -1.33 -4.51
CA LYS A 62 8.62 -0.41 -5.66
C LYS A 62 7.21 0.00 -6.07
N LEU A 63 6.26 -0.93 -6.04
CA LEU A 63 4.86 -0.65 -6.35
C LEU A 63 4.23 0.32 -5.34
N GLN A 64 4.57 0.22 -4.05
CA GLN A 64 4.07 1.12 -3.02
C GLN A 64 4.47 2.58 -3.33
N VAL A 65 5.73 2.80 -3.70
CA VAL A 65 6.29 4.13 -3.99
C VAL A 65 5.70 4.65 -5.29
N ARG A 66 5.64 3.81 -6.34
CA ARG A 66 5.15 4.21 -7.66
C ARG A 66 3.68 4.65 -7.65
N PHE A 67 2.83 3.97 -6.89
CA PHE A 67 1.40 4.25 -6.84
C PHE A 67 0.99 5.12 -5.65
N GLY A 68 1.91 5.46 -4.74
CA GLY A 68 1.62 6.28 -3.55
C GLY A 68 0.61 5.61 -2.61
N ILE A 69 0.69 4.29 -2.46
CA ILE A 69 -0.21 3.48 -1.62
C ILE A 69 0.60 2.72 -0.57
N SER A 70 -0.06 2.31 0.52
CA SER A 70 0.61 1.53 1.56
C SER A 70 0.97 0.12 1.08
N PHE A 71 2.07 -0.42 1.61
CA PHE A 71 2.49 -1.81 1.37
C PHE A 71 1.37 -2.84 1.59
N SER A 72 0.58 -2.68 2.66
CA SER A 72 -0.59 -3.53 2.94
C SER A 72 -1.66 -3.42 1.86
N ALA A 73 -1.91 -2.23 1.31
CA ALA A 73 -2.84 -2.05 0.21
C ALA A 73 -2.38 -2.77 -1.06
N VAL A 74 -1.08 -2.68 -1.41
CA VAL A 74 -0.49 -3.42 -2.54
C VAL A 74 -0.73 -4.92 -2.36
N LYS A 75 -0.39 -5.48 -1.20
CA LYS A 75 -0.63 -6.90 -0.89
C LYS A 75 -2.10 -7.30 -1.01
N ARG A 76 -3.03 -6.44 -0.55
CA ARG A 76 -4.48 -6.70 -0.70
C ARG A 76 -4.92 -6.72 -2.16
N ILE A 77 -4.39 -5.83 -2.99
CA ILE A 77 -4.69 -5.79 -4.44
C ILE A 77 -4.17 -7.05 -5.12
N LEU A 78 -2.94 -7.46 -4.82
CA LEU A 78 -2.30 -8.65 -5.39
C LEU A 78 -2.96 -9.97 -4.91
N ARG A 79 -3.45 -10.02 -3.66
CA ARG A 79 -4.14 -11.21 -3.12
C ARG A 79 -5.56 -11.38 -3.65
N SER A 80 -6.20 -10.29 -4.07
CA SER A 80 -7.57 -10.33 -4.58
C SER A 80 -7.62 -10.91 -5.99
N LYS A 81 -8.38 -12.01 -6.16
CA LYS A 81 -8.57 -12.72 -7.43
C LYS A 81 -9.89 -12.37 -8.14
N PHE A 82 -10.62 -11.35 -7.66
CA PHE A 82 -11.94 -11.05 -8.20
C PHE A 82 -11.86 -10.41 -9.59
N GLU A 83 -12.33 -11.14 -10.59
CA GLU A 83 -12.54 -10.65 -11.96
C GLU A 83 -14.05 -10.70 -12.27
N PRO A 84 -14.70 -9.55 -12.54
CA PRO A 84 -16.10 -9.54 -12.92
C PRO A 84 -16.26 -10.20 -14.30
N SER A 85 -17.39 -10.87 -14.53
CA SER A 85 -17.74 -11.33 -15.86
C SER A 85 -17.89 -10.16 -16.83
N GLU A 86 -17.74 -10.43 -18.13
CA GLU A 86 -17.74 -9.40 -19.16
C GLU A 86 -19.06 -8.61 -19.19
N GLU A 87 -20.21 -9.29 -19.04
CA GLU A 87 -21.52 -8.64 -18.93
C GLU A 87 -21.60 -7.68 -17.74
N VAL A 88 -21.07 -8.09 -16.58
CA VAL A 88 -21.06 -7.27 -15.36
C VAL A 88 -20.15 -6.07 -15.53
N LYS A 89 -18.99 -6.25 -16.16
CA LYS A 89 -18.04 -5.18 -16.46
C LYS A 89 -18.66 -4.14 -17.39
N GLN A 90 -19.28 -4.55 -18.50
CA GLN A 90 -19.96 -3.65 -19.42
C GLN A 90 -21.06 -2.85 -18.73
N ARG A 91 -21.88 -3.51 -17.89
CA ARG A 91 -22.91 -2.83 -17.10
C ARG A 91 -22.32 -1.79 -16.15
N GLN A 92 -21.21 -2.11 -15.49
CA GLN A 92 -20.51 -1.19 -14.59
C GLN A 92 -19.95 0.02 -15.36
N ASP A 93 -19.33 -0.22 -16.52
CA ASP A 93 -18.74 0.82 -17.36
C ASP A 93 -19.81 1.78 -17.89
N GLN A 94 -20.92 1.24 -18.42
CA GLN A 94 -22.07 2.05 -18.85
C GLN A 94 -22.62 2.91 -17.71
N LYS A 95 -22.73 2.35 -16.50
CA LYS A 95 -23.19 3.09 -15.32
C LYS A 95 -22.23 4.23 -14.96
N VAL A 96 -20.91 3.99 -15.00
CA VAL A 96 -19.90 5.01 -14.74
C VAL A 96 -19.94 6.12 -15.80
N MET A 97 -20.10 5.78 -17.08
CA MET A 97 -20.20 6.76 -18.17
C MET A 97 -21.42 7.67 -18.00
N LYS A 98 -22.62 7.09 -17.80
CA LYS A 98 -23.85 7.86 -17.54
C LYS A 98 -23.71 8.81 -16.34
N GLN A 99 -23.03 8.38 -15.27
CA GLN A 99 -22.77 9.24 -14.10
C GLN A 99 -21.76 10.36 -14.39
N ARG A 100 -20.80 10.15 -15.29
CA ARG A 100 -19.86 11.19 -15.72
C ARG A 100 -20.56 12.24 -16.58
N GLU A 101 -21.40 11.81 -17.52
CA GLU A 101 -22.21 12.69 -18.37
C GLU A 101 -23.13 13.59 -17.53
N LYS A 102 -23.94 13.01 -16.63
CA LYS A 102 -24.82 13.78 -15.74
C LYS A 102 -24.06 14.82 -14.92
N ARG A 103 -22.88 14.47 -14.38
CA ARG A 103 -22.05 15.42 -13.62
C ARG A 103 -21.50 16.52 -14.52
N ARG A 104 -21.10 16.19 -15.75
CA ARG A 104 -20.63 17.16 -16.75
C ARG A 104 -21.72 18.12 -17.14
N GLU A 105 -22.93 17.63 -17.40
CA GLU A 105 -24.11 18.45 -17.70
C GLU A 105 -24.42 19.38 -16.53
N GLN A 106 -24.55 18.85 -15.31
CA GLN A 106 -24.77 19.65 -14.11
C GLN A 106 -23.72 20.75 -13.93
N PHE A 107 -22.44 20.43 -14.19
CA PHE A 107 -21.37 21.41 -14.15
C PHE A 107 -21.58 22.49 -15.22
N ILE A 108 -21.79 22.12 -16.48
CA ILE A 108 -22.02 23.07 -17.58
C ILE A 108 -23.22 23.97 -17.29
N THR A 109 -24.35 23.41 -16.87
CA THR A 109 -25.57 24.15 -16.56
C THR A 109 -25.34 25.14 -15.42
N LYS A 110 -24.62 24.73 -14.36
CA LYS A 110 -24.28 25.60 -13.23
C LYS A 110 -23.42 26.80 -13.64
N PHE A 111 -22.46 26.60 -14.56
CA PHE A 111 -21.59 27.69 -15.03
C PHE A 111 -22.23 28.57 -16.10
N LYS A 112 -23.15 28.05 -16.92
CA LYS A 112 -23.92 28.86 -17.90
C LYS A 112 -24.98 29.75 -17.25
N SER A 113 -25.44 29.39 -16.05
CA SER A 113 -26.45 30.14 -15.29
C SER A 113 -25.89 31.35 -14.52
N LYS A 114 -24.57 31.55 -14.52
CA LYS A 114 -23.88 32.59 -13.76
C LYS A 114 -23.29 33.62 -14.71
#